data_AF-A0ABD3M3W9-F1
#
_entry.id   AF-A0ABD3M3W9-F1
#
_cell.length_a   1.000
_cell.length_b   1.000
_cell.length_c   1.000
_cell.angle_alpha   90.00
_cell.angle_beta   90.00
_cell.angle_gamma   90.00
#
_symmetry.space_group_name_H-M   'P 1'
#
loop_
_entity.id
_entity.type
_entity.pdbx_description
1 polymer ?
#
loop_
_entity_poly.entity_id
_entity_poly.type
_entity_poly.pdbx_seq_one_letter_code
_entity_poly.pdbx_strand_id
1 'polypeptide(L)'
;MAFPIHKSIPLSAIGKIGGAFFQYALAKYFFSEYARKKLKDNEWIDKINDSFQTNPYKVALIWRFSPLPEFVKNIGPALVPTLKTRYQVLATLTHGLPFTVLWSCIGNEAAMVARGVTSNAAAAVHRRDSSDLCQALYSTSTKGTEASTSSATTSKKKKKRLGLITFDLDDTLYPIAPVIDEANTAFSTAMSNFGYVDIQPSDIVETGKKIRAQISPKDVDSSSDSDPLKPKTVNHKEIRMAAIRKEMEQFILKTKLKQTAADWATEVESMSSPVLKSAEKWARTTVHSSVVQAVYNAWEMERHHAAERHLFPEAITTIKRIQEDHPNVIIGAVTDGSANPMLMVFSLMPLFDFSVSWEDDVDKVLQMEQFQELSAVDESDALSWIYRLAAERGREMSQLTDEIKKKSSSSDESLSEEDDVEWCWVHVGDDLAYDVGGAATTGAKTVLVELAPEYGQTARLRMEGKKPSWSTETDEQMANHQKMSMNALDKVDAKITHLSQLPEVINELLKGGDEEE
;
A
#
# COMPACT_ATOMS: atom_id res chain seq x y z
N MET A 1 -5.43 22.13 -5.92
CA MET A 1 -5.10 23.52 -6.26
C MET A 1 -6.14 24.49 -5.75
N ALA A 2 -5.75 25.73 -5.48
CA ALA A 2 -6.66 26.80 -5.03
C ALA A 2 -7.64 27.29 -6.12
N PHE A 3 -7.35 27.03 -7.41
CA PHE A 3 -8.07 27.59 -8.55
C PHE A 3 -8.86 26.54 -9.35
N PRO A 4 -10.00 26.91 -9.95
CA PRO A 4 -10.73 26.07 -10.91
C PRO A 4 -9.89 25.67 -12.13
N ILE A 5 -10.23 24.54 -12.76
CA ILE A 5 -9.45 23.95 -13.87
C ILE A 5 -9.16 24.95 -15.00
N HIS A 6 -10.16 25.74 -15.42
CA HIS A 6 -10.05 26.73 -16.49
C HIS A 6 -9.08 27.89 -16.17
N LYS A 7 -8.78 28.15 -14.88
CA LYS A 7 -7.75 29.11 -14.44
C LYS A 7 -6.42 28.42 -14.15
N SER A 8 -6.45 27.19 -13.64
CA SER A 8 -5.25 26.44 -13.26
C SER A 8 -4.36 26.11 -14.45
N ILE A 9 -4.94 25.73 -15.60
CA ILE A 9 -4.19 25.41 -16.82
C ILE A 9 -3.41 26.62 -17.34
N PRO A 10 -4.01 27.80 -17.59
CA PRO A 10 -3.26 28.96 -18.08
C PRO A 10 -2.25 29.47 -17.06
N LEU A 11 -2.57 29.50 -15.75
CA LEU A 11 -1.62 29.91 -14.71
C LEU A 11 -0.41 28.97 -14.64
N SER A 12 -0.65 27.66 -14.65
CA SER A 12 0.40 26.64 -14.65
C SER A 12 1.25 26.70 -15.93
N ALA A 13 0.61 26.93 -17.08
CA ALA A 13 1.30 27.14 -18.35
C ALA A 13 2.22 28.37 -18.29
N ILE A 14 1.74 29.51 -17.81
CA ILE A 14 2.54 30.74 -17.66
C ILE A 14 3.74 30.48 -16.75
N GLY A 15 3.55 29.85 -15.59
CA GLY A 15 4.64 29.57 -14.66
C GLY A 15 5.68 28.61 -15.24
N LYS A 16 5.23 27.44 -15.71
CA LYS A 16 6.13 26.37 -16.15
C LYS A 16 6.81 26.67 -17.48
N ILE A 17 6.02 27.03 -18.50
CA ILE A 17 6.54 27.31 -19.85
C ILE A 17 7.26 28.66 -19.84
N GLY A 18 6.70 29.68 -19.19
CA GLY A 18 7.34 30.98 -19.05
C GLY A 18 8.67 30.90 -18.29
N GLY A 19 8.72 30.15 -17.18
CA GLY A 19 9.96 29.90 -16.44
C GLY A 19 11.02 29.19 -17.28
N ALA A 20 10.63 28.15 -18.04
CA ALA A 20 11.53 27.43 -18.94
C ALA A 20 12.09 28.35 -20.06
N PHE A 21 11.24 29.21 -20.64
CA PHE A 21 11.68 30.18 -21.65
C PHE A 21 12.57 31.26 -21.08
N PHE A 22 12.26 31.76 -19.89
CA PHE A 22 13.09 32.75 -19.22
C PHE A 22 14.48 32.20 -18.94
N GLN A 23 14.58 30.99 -18.35
CA GLN A 23 15.87 30.34 -18.09
C GLN A 23 16.66 30.09 -19.38
N TYR A 24 16.00 29.57 -20.43
CA TYR A 24 16.64 29.36 -21.72
C TYR A 24 17.15 30.68 -22.32
N ALA A 25 16.32 31.73 -22.34
CA ALA A 25 16.69 33.03 -22.92
C ALA A 25 17.84 33.68 -22.14
N LEU A 26 17.80 33.61 -20.81
CA LEU A 26 18.84 34.11 -19.94
C LEU A 26 20.18 33.42 -20.24
N ALA A 27 20.18 32.08 -20.35
CA ALA A 27 21.38 31.32 -20.70
C ALA A 27 21.85 31.57 -22.15
N LYS A 28 20.93 31.62 -23.12
CA LYS A 28 21.24 31.74 -24.56
C LYS A 28 21.76 33.11 -24.95
N TYR A 29 21.23 34.17 -24.33
CA TYR A 29 21.48 35.54 -24.78
C TYR A 29 22.32 36.34 -23.78
N PHE A 30 22.14 36.15 -22.47
CA PHE A 30 22.83 36.95 -21.47
C PHE A 30 24.09 36.27 -20.92
N PHE A 31 24.09 34.95 -20.78
CA PHE A 31 25.23 34.19 -20.22
C PHE A 31 25.98 33.32 -21.23
N SER A 32 25.70 33.46 -22.52
CA SER A 32 26.26 32.57 -23.54
C SER A 32 27.78 32.65 -23.64
N GLU A 33 28.37 33.83 -23.48
CA GLU A 33 29.84 34.00 -23.49
C GLU A 33 30.50 33.33 -22.29
N TYR A 34 29.94 33.52 -21.09
CA TYR A 34 30.44 32.90 -19.87
C TYR A 34 30.38 31.37 -19.95
N ALA A 35 29.24 30.84 -20.38
CA ALA A 35 29.04 29.41 -20.51
C ALA A 35 29.93 28.79 -21.60
N ARG A 36 30.07 29.44 -22.76
CA ARG A 36 31.00 29.00 -23.82
C ARG A 36 32.45 28.99 -23.33
N LYS A 37 32.86 29.99 -22.54
CA LYS A 37 34.20 30.03 -21.96
C LYS A 37 34.44 28.89 -20.97
N LYS A 38 33.44 28.54 -20.15
CA LYS A 38 33.51 27.44 -19.17
C LYS A 38 33.46 26.05 -19.79
N LEU A 39 32.83 25.92 -20.95
CA LEU A 39 32.70 24.66 -21.68
C LEU A 39 33.63 24.54 -22.88
N LYS A 40 34.58 25.47 -23.00
CA LYS A 40 35.64 25.38 -23.99
C LYS A 40 36.40 24.07 -23.74
N ASP A 41 36.61 23.29 -24.80
CA ASP A 41 37.31 21.99 -24.79
C ASP A 41 36.50 20.78 -24.25
N ASN A 42 35.17 20.89 -24.15
CA ASN A 42 34.32 19.74 -23.80
C ASN A 42 33.84 18.98 -25.05
N GLU A 43 34.43 17.82 -25.31
CA GLU A 43 34.13 16.93 -26.46
C GLU A 43 32.63 16.55 -26.55
N TRP A 44 31.92 16.47 -25.43
CA TRP A 44 30.48 16.15 -25.44
C TRP A 44 29.64 17.28 -26.02
N ILE A 45 30.03 18.54 -25.83
CA ILE A 45 29.31 19.69 -26.39
C ILE A 45 29.40 19.69 -27.92
N ASP A 46 30.53 19.27 -28.49
CA ASP A 46 30.69 19.16 -29.93
C ASP A 46 29.81 18.05 -30.51
N LYS A 47 29.78 16.88 -29.89
CA LYS A 47 28.88 15.76 -30.28
C LYS A 47 27.40 16.14 -30.20
N ILE A 48 27.03 16.88 -29.16
CA ILE A 48 25.68 17.41 -28.98
C ILE A 48 25.37 18.42 -30.10
N ASN A 49 26.30 19.32 -30.40
CA ASN A 49 26.13 20.33 -31.44
C ASN A 49 25.92 19.70 -32.83
N ASP A 50 26.66 18.65 -33.17
CA ASP A 50 26.50 17.93 -34.44
C ASP A 50 25.12 17.27 -34.56
N SER A 51 24.63 16.71 -33.46
CA SER A 51 23.27 16.14 -33.38
C SER A 51 22.20 17.21 -33.62
N PHE A 52 22.38 18.40 -33.05
CA PHE A 52 21.48 19.54 -33.24
C PHE A 52 21.53 20.15 -34.65
N GLN A 53 22.65 20.06 -35.36
CA GLN A 53 22.73 20.48 -36.76
C GLN A 53 21.87 19.59 -37.67
N THR A 54 21.91 18.28 -37.42
CA THR A 54 21.22 17.31 -38.27
C THR A 54 19.71 17.27 -37.99
N ASN A 55 19.30 17.28 -36.73
CA ASN A 55 17.90 17.11 -36.32
C ASN A 55 17.51 18.05 -35.15
N PRO A 56 17.49 19.38 -35.34
CA PRO A 56 17.41 20.34 -34.24
C PRO A 56 16.16 20.21 -33.37
N TYR A 57 15.00 19.94 -33.97
CA TYR A 57 13.75 19.76 -33.22
C TYR A 57 13.67 18.42 -32.50
N LYS A 58 13.99 17.31 -33.18
CA LYS A 58 13.90 15.96 -32.58
C LYS A 58 14.85 15.84 -31.39
N VAL A 59 16.08 16.34 -31.52
CA VAL A 59 17.05 16.33 -30.43
C VAL A 59 16.60 17.23 -29.28
N ALA A 60 16.06 18.44 -29.56
CA ALA A 60 15.48 19.29 -28.52
C ALA A 60 14.31 18.62 -27.78
N LEU A 61 13.49 17.86 -28.50
CA LEU A 61 12.36 17.13 -27.92
C LEU A 61 12.82 15.95 -27.07
N ILE A 62 13.76 15.12 -27.56
CA ILE A 62 14.38 14.03 -26.78
C ILE A 62 15.03 14.60 -25.52
N TRP A 63 15.72 15.73 -25.63
CA TRP A 63 16.32 16.41 -24.48
C TRP A 63 15.28 16.78 -23.41
N ARG A 64 14.07 17.18 -23.82
CA ARG A 64 12.96 17.47 -22.88
C ARG A 64 12.45 16.22 -22.16
N PHE A 65 12.38 15.10 -22.86
CA PHE A 65 11.96 13.80 -22.29
C PHE A 65 13.06 13.08 -21.50
N SER A 66 14.31 13.54 -21.55
CA SER A 66 15.42 12.93 -20.80
C SER A 66 15.17 12.97 -19.28
N PRO A 67 15.75 12.05 -18.48
CA PRO A 67 15.65 12.09 -17.01
C PRO A 67 16.65 13.08 -16.38
N LEU A 68 16.93 14.21 -17.04
CA LEU A 68 17.86 15.23 -16.53
C LEU A 68 17.15 16.23 -15.60
N PRO A 69 17.88 16.87 -14.67
CA PRO A 69 17.34 17.99 -13.89
C PRO A 69 16.80 19.10 -14.79
N GLU A 70 15.70 19.75 -14.40
CA GLU A 70 15.01 20.75 -15.24
C GLU A 70 15.92 21.93 -15.63
N PHE A 71 16.81 22.32 -14.73
CA PHE A 71 17.85 23.33 -15.01
C PHE A 71 18.74 22.93 -16.20
N VAL A 72 19.17 21.66 -16.25
CA VAL A 72 19.98 21.12 -17.35
C VAL A 72 19.15 21.03 -18.64
N LYS A 73 17.86 20.70 -18.55
CA LYS A 73 16.95 20.67 -19.70
C LYS A 73 16.73 22.05 -20.33
N ASN A 74 16.71 23.10 -19.52
CA ASN A 74 16.51 24.47 -19.97
C ASN A 74 17.80 25.12 -20.48
N ILE A 75 18.92 24.87 -19.79
CA ILE A 75 20.19 25.55 -20.08
C ILE A 75 21.04 24.77 -21.08
N GLY A 76 21.11 23.45 -20.99
CA GLY A 76 21.93 22.63 -21.90
C GLY A 76 21.74 22.98 -23.38
N PRO A 77 20.49 22.97 -23.91
CA PRO A 77 20.21 23.34 -25.29
C PRO A 77 20.53 24.81 -25.61
N ALA A 78 20.46 25.71 -24.61
CA ALA A 78 20.82 27.12 -24.77
C ALA A 78 22.31 27.30 -25.10
N LEU A 79 23.17 26.38 -24.66
CA LEU A 79 24.61 26.46 -24.87
C LEU A 79 25.02 26.03 -26.28
N VAL A 80 24.16 25.29 -26.98
CA VAL A 80 24.39 24.81 -28.34
C VAL A 80 24.22 25.96 -29.34
N PRO A 81 25.27 26.43 -30.03
CA PRO A 81 25.18 27.61 -30.90
C PRO A 81 24.21 27.42 -32.08
N THR A 82 24.17 26.20 -32.63
CA THR A 82 23.39 25.86 -33.83
C THR A 82 21.89 25.71 -33.57
N LEU A 83 21.49 25.50 -32.32
CA LEU A 83 20.07 25.40 -31.96
C LEU A 83 19.38 26.76 -32.04
N LYS A 84 18.45 26.89 -32.99
CA LYS A 84 17.57 28.06 -33.12
C LYS A 84 16.47 28.03 -32.06
N THR A 85 16.20 29.17 -31.44
CA THR A 85 15.20 29.33 -30.37
C THR A 85 13.82 28.80 -30.72
N ARG A 86 13.38 28.92 -31.98
CA ARG A 86 12.09 28.36 -32.44
C ARG A 86 11.94 26.86 -32.19
N TYR A 87 13.02 26.08 -32.31
CA TYR A 87 12.97 24.63 -32.10
C TYR A 87 12.89 24.29 -30.61
N GLN A 88 13.58 25.06 -29.77
CA GLN A 88 13.45 24.93 -28.32
C GLN A 88 12.05 25.32 -27.85
N VAL A 89 11.49 26.42 -28.38
CA VAL A 89 10.12 26.86 -28.08
C VAL A 89 9.13 25.76 -28.44
N LEU A 90 9.22 25.23 -29.66
CA LEU A 90 8.34 24.16 -30.11
C LEU A 90 8.48 22.90 -29.25
N ALA A 91 9.71 22.46 -28.94
CA ALA A 91 9.94 21.27 -28.09
C ALA A 91 9.40 21.46 -26.68
N THR A 92 9.58 22.64 -26.07
CA THR A 92 9.04 22.96 -24.75
C THR A 92 7.51 22.99 -24.76
N LEU A 93 6.87 23.46 -25.85
CA LEU A 93 5.40 23.43 -25.96
C LEU A 93 4.87 22.01 -26.14
N THR A 94 5.48 21.23 -27.06
CA THR A 94 5.10 19.83 -27.32
C THR A 94 5.17 18.97 -26.07
N HIS A 95 6.24 19.13 -25.27
CA HIS A 95 6.39 18.42 -24.01
C HIS A 95 5.60 19.06 -22.87
N GLY A 96 5.71 20.38 -22.70
CA GLY A 96 5.21 21.09 -21.53
C GLY A 96 3.70 21.15 -21.43
N LEU A 97 2.99 21.35 -22.56
CA LEU A 97 1.53 21.54 -22.55
C LEU A 97 0.77 20.28 -22.08
N PRO A 98 1.03 19.06 -22.60
CA PRO A 98 0.34 17.86 -22.12
C PRO A 98 0.54 17.64 -20.61
N PHE A 99 1.77 17.79 -20.11
CA PHE A 99 2.04 17.66 -18.68
C PHE A 99 1.39 18.78 -17.87
N THR A 100 1.35 20.02 -18.35
CA THR A 100 0.65 21.12 -17.67
C THR A 100 -0.84 20.81 -17.54
N VAL A 101 -1.48 20.26 -18.57
CA VAL A 101 -2.88 19.83 -18.50
C VAL A 101 -3.05 18.70 -17.50
N LEU A 102 -2.25 17.63 -17.63
CA LEU A 102 -2.30 16.47 -16.75
C LEU A 102 -2.16 16.83 -15.27
N TRP A 103 -1.09 17.57 -14.91
CA TRP A 103 -0.86 17.97 -13.53
C TRP A 103 -1.92 18.95 -13.00
N SER A 104 -2.50 19.77 -13.88
CA SER A 104 -3.61 20.63 -13.50
C SER A 104 -4.89 19.86 -13.21
N CYS A 105 -5.18 18.80 -13.98
CA CYS A 105 -6.30 17.90 -13.71
C CYS A 105 -6.12 17.14 -12.39
N ILE A 106 -4.96 16.46 -12.23
CA ILE A 106 -4.64 15.71 -11.00
C ILE A 106 -4.69 16.64 -9.77
N GLY A 107 -4.09 17.83 -9.88
CA GLY A 107 -4.10 18.80 -8.79
C GLY A 107 -5.49 19.39 -8.49
N ASN A 108 -6.40 19.40 -9.46
CA ASN A 108 -7.80 19.81 -9.25
C ASN A 108 -8.58 18.70 -8.52
N GLU A 109 -8.45 17.44 -8.97
CA GLU A 109 -9.07 16.28 -8.33
C GLU A 109 -8.60 16.10 -6.88
N ALA A 110 -7.29 16.12 -6.65
CA ALA A 110 -6.72 16.02 -5.31
C ALA A 110 -7.26 17.11 -4.36
N ALA A 111 -7.52 18.32 -4.85
CA ALA A 111 -8.13 19.37 -4.04
C ALA A 111 -9.63 19.22 -3.84
N MET A 112 -10.35 18.60 -4.77
CA MET A 112 -11.77 18.26 -4.56
C MET A 112 -11.89 17.20 -3.46
N VAL A 113 -11.06 16.16 -3.55
CA VAL A 113 -10.95 15.11 -2.52
C VAL A 113 -10.60 15.72 -1.16
N ALA A 114 -9.55 16.56 -1.10
CA ALA A 114 -9.14 17.20 0.16
C ALA A 114 -10.18 18.15 0.77
N ARG A 115 -11.10 18.69 -0.04
CA ARG A 115 -12.20 19.56 0.43
C ARG A 115 -13.44 18.77 0.85
N GLY A 116 -13.41 17.44 0.79
CA GLY A 116 -14.58 16.60 1.04
C GLY A 116 -15.69 16.80 0.00
N VAL A 117 -15.38 17.40 -1.15
CA VAL A 117 -16.33 17.56 -2.25
C VAL A 117 -16.26 16.27 -3.06
N THR A 118 -16.96 15.24 -2.59
CA THR A 118 -17.32 14.11 -3.45
C THR A 118 -18.14 14.66 -4.61
N SER A 119 -17.83 14.23 -5.83
CA SER A 119 -18.48 14.68 -7.07
C SER A 119 -19.96 14.27 -7.09
N ASN A 120 -20.80 14.94 -6.32
CA ASN A 120 -22.26 14.77 -6.26
C ASN A 120 -23.00 15.28 -7.51
N ALA A 121 -22.28 15.67 -8.57
CA ALA A 121 -22.87 16.20 -9.79
C ALA A 121 -23.62 15.11 -10.61
N ALA A 122 -23.28 13.83 -10.44
CA ALA A 122 -24.06 12.73 -11.03
C ALA A 122 -25.29 12.35 -10.19
N ALA A 123 -25.32 12.67 -8.89
CA ALA A 123 -26.39 12.30 -7.97
C ALA A 123 -27.53 13.35 -7.87
N ALA A 124 -27.30 14.58 -8.34
CA ALA A 124 -28.26 15.68 -8.20
C ALA A 124 -29.51 15.58 -9.11
N VAL A 125 -29.53 14.67 -10.10
CA VAL A 125 -30.73 14.38 -10.90
C VAL A 125 -31.64 13.34 -10.22
N HIS A 126 -31.12 12.57 -9.25
CA HIS A 126 -31.86 11.46 -8.62
C HIS A 126 -32.38 11.73 -7.21
N ARG A 127 -32.11 12.91 -6.64
CA ARG A 127 -32.35 13.22 -5.22
C ARG A 127 -33.71 13.88 -4.94
N ARG A 128 -34.79 13.46 -5.62
CA ARG A 128 -36.16 13.89 -5.28
C ARG A 128 -37.05 12.84 -4.61
N ASP A 129 -36.67 11.55 -4.59
CA ASP A 129 -37.59 10.49 -4.10
C ASP A 129 -37.08 9.67 -2.89
N SER A 130 -35.94 9.99 -2.28
CA SER A 130 -35.36 9.12 -1.22
C SER A 130 -35.40 9.69 0.20
N SER A 131 -36.10 10.80 0.47
CA SER A 131 -36.19 11.34 1.83
C SER A 131 -37.12 10.56 2.77
N ASP A 132 -37.99 9.70 2.24
CA ASP A 132 -39.03 9.03 3.04
C ASP A 132 -38.61 7.64 3.56
N LEU A 133 -37.48 7.09 3.10
CA LEU A 133 -37.07 5.72 3.45
C LEU A 133 -36.17 5.63 4.70
N CYS A 134 -35.46 6.70 5.06
CA CYS A 134 -34.50 6.66 6.19
C CYS A 134 -35.12 6.90 7.57
N GLN A 135 -36.39 7.29 7.67
CA GLN A 135 -37.06 7.51 8.95
C GLN A 135 -37.84 6.28 9.48
N ALA A 136 -37.90 5.20 8.71
CA ALA A 136 -38.64 3.98 9.07
C ALA A 136 -37.79 2.89 9.77
N LEU A 137 -36.46 3.01 9.83
CA LEU A 137 -35.58 1.93 10.32
C LEU A 137 -35.02 2.11 11.75
N TYR A 138 -35.42 3.16 12.48
CA TYR A 138 -34.93 3.42 13.85
C TYR A 138 -35.95 3.29 14.99
N SER A 139 -37.13 2.72 14.75
CA SER A 139 -38.11 2.48 15.81
C SER A 139 -38.58 1.03 15.82
N THR A 140 -37.99 0.22 16.70
CA THR A 140 -38.65 -0.63 17.73
C THR A 140 -37.81 -1.88 18.04
N SER A 141 -37.10 -1.83 19.17
CA SER A 141 -36.74 -3.03 19.92
C SER A 141 -37.13 -2.81 21.37
N THR A 142 -38.33 -3.28 21.71
CA THR A 142 -38.76 -3.50 23.10
C THR A 142 -39.33 -4.90 23.19
N LYS A 143 -38.68 -5.69 24.05
CA LYS A 143 -38.99 -7.06 24.45
C LYS A 143 -40.48 -7.27 24.74
N GLY A 144 -41.04 -8.34 24.19
CA GLY A 144 -42.31 -8.92 24.58
C GLY A 144 -42.26 -10.43 24.39
N THR A 145 -42.24 -11.16 25.50
CA THR A 145 -42.37 -12.61 25.60
C THR A 145 -43.80 -13.00 25.25
N GLU A 146 -44.02 -13.91 24.31
CA GLU A 146 -45.20 -14.79 24.30
C GLU A 146 -45.03 -15.97 23.33
N ALA A 147 -45.71 -17.07 23.67
CA ALA A 147 -45.51 -18.42 23.17
C ALA A 147 -46.32 -18.74 21.90
N SER A 148 -45.96 -19.88 21.30
CA SER A 148 -46.74 -20.72 20.36
C SER A 148 -47.06 -20.15 18.98
N THR A 149 -46.56 -20.80 17.92
CA THR A 149 -47.26 -21.90 17.21
C THR A 149 -46.42 -22.27 15.97
N SER A 150 -46.08 -23.54 15.84
CA SER A 150 -45.38 -24.12 14.70
C SER A 150 -46.23 -24.01 13.43
N SER A 151 -45.76 -23.23 12.46
CA SER A 151 -46.22 -23.31 11.07
C SER A 151 -44.99 -23.52 10.20
N ALA A 152 -44.78 -24.77 9.79
CA ALA A 152 -43.72 -25.16 8.87
C ALA A 152 -44.07 -24.61 7.47
N THR A 153 -43.63 -23.38 7.19
CA THR A 153 -43.48 -22.89 5.83
C THR A 153 -42.17 -23.41 5.28
N THR A 154 -42.24 -24.36 4.35
CA THR A 154 -41.10 -24.84 3.57
C THR A 154 -40.55 -23.67 2.74
N SER A 155 -39.50 -23.01 3.24
CA SER A 155 -38.74 -22.02 2.47
C SER A 155 -38.03 -22.74 1.33
N LYS A 156 -38.26 -22.30 0.09
CA LYS A 156 -37.43 -22.74 -1.04
C LYS A 156 -35.99 -22.32 -0.76
N LYS A 157 -35.06 -23.28 -0.68
CA LYS A 157 -33.62 -23.01 -0.50
C LYS A 157 -33.12 -22.20 -1.71
N LYS A 158 -32.53 -21.05 -1.44
CA LYS A 158 -31.94 -20.17 -2.44
C LYS A 158 -30.64 -20.79 -2.96
N LYS A 159 -30.38 -20.66 -4.27
CA LYS A 159 -29.15 -21.18 -4.87
C LYS A 159 -27.99 -20.27 -4.45
N LYS A 160 -26.90 -20.81 -3.87
CA LYS A 160 -25.74 -19.99 -3.50
C LYS A 160 -24.83 -19.73 -4.72
N ARG A 161 -24.21 -18.55 -4.76
CA ARG A 161 -23.18 -18.17 -5.76
C ARG A 161 -22.01 -17.51 -5.03
N LEU A 162 -20.78 -17.84 -5.43
CA LEU A 162 -19.61 -17.10 -4.97
C LEU A 162 -19.66 -15.67 -5.50
N GLY A 163 -19.81 -14.72 -4.59
CA GLY A 163 -19.91 -13.31 -4.89
C GLY A 163 -18.63 -12.54 -4.58
N LEU A 164 -17.93 -12.93 -3.52
CA LEU A 164 -16.64 -12.37 -3.12
C LEU A 164 -15.72 -13.50 -2.66
N ILE A 165 -14.47 -13.43 -3.09
CA ILE A 165 -13.38 -14.17 -2.47
C ILE A 165 -12.29 -13.19 -2.06
N THR A 166 -11.82 -13.29 -0.83
CA THR A 166 -10.71 -12.48 -0.32
C THR A 166 -9.54 -13.37 0.10
N PHE A 167 -8.33 -12.91 -0.15
CA PHE A 167 -7.10 -13.62 0.19
C PHE A 167 -6.30 -12.81 1.21
N ASP A 168 -5.77 -13.47 2.24
CA ASP A 168 -4.48 -13.03 2.77
C ASP A 168 -3.38 -13.32 1.74
N LEU A 169 -2.27 -12.60 1.80
CA LEU A 169 -1.20 -12.72 0.83
C LEU A 169 0.04 -13.44 1.38
N ASP A 170 0.51 -13.03 2.55
CA ASP A 170 1.80 -13.49 3.08
C ASP A 170 1.64 -14.94 3.58
N ASP A 171 2.50 -15.88 3.16
CA ASP A 171 2.34 -17.31 3.47
C ASP A 171 1.05 -17.98 2.91
N THR A 172 0.15 -17.24 2.28
CA THR A 172 -1.03 -17.76 1.56
C THR A 172 -0.78 -17.91 0.06
N LEU A 173 -0.24 -16.88 -0.61
CA LEU A 173 0.04 -16.90 -2.06
C LEU A 173 1.53 -16.99 -2.41
N TYR A 174 2.41 -16.71 -1.44
CA TYR A 174 3.86 -16.82 -1.55
C TYR A 174 4.47 -17.03 -0.15
N PRO A 175 5.66 -17.64 -0.02
CA PRO A 175 6.31 -17.78 1.27
C PRO A 175 6.91 -16.44 1.70
N ILE A 176 6.56 -15.96 2.89
CA ILE A 176 6.96 -14.61 3.33
C ILE A 176 8.45 -14.52 3.69
N ALA A 177 9.07 -15.61 4.13
CA ALA A 177 10.48 -15.61 4.55
C ALA A 177 11.45 -15.13 3.46
N PRO A 178 11.52 -15.74 2.25
CA PRO A 178 12.42 -15.27 1.20
C PRO A 178 12.07 -13.86 0.70
N VAL A 179 10.78 -13.49 0.73
CA VAL A 179 10.31 -12.15 0.37
C VAL A 179 10.88 -11.07 1.30
N ILE A 180 10.83 -11.32 2.61
CA ILE A 180 11.39 -10.39 3.61
C ILE A 180 12.92 -10.36 3.55
N ASP A 181 13.59 -11.48 3.27
CA ASP A 181 15.05 -11.53 3.16
C ASP A 181 15.56 -10.66 1.99
N GLU A 182 14.89 -10.71 0.84
CA GLU A 182 15.21 -9.86 -0.32
C GLU A 182 14.90 -8.38 -0.05
N ALA A 183 13.76 -8.08 0.58
CA ALA A 183 13.42 -6.72 0.99
C ALA A 183 14.45 -6.15 1.97
N ASN A 184 14.88 -6.92 2.97
CA ASN A 184 15.93 -6.56 3.92
C ASN A 184 17.28 -6.31 3.23
N THR A 185 17.58 -7.06 2.16
CA THR A 185 18.75 -6.82 1.32
C THR A 185 18.64 -5.46 0.59
N ALA A 186 17.47 -5.12 0.05
CA ALA A 186 17.23 -3.80 -0.54
C ALA A 186 17.33 -2.66 0.48
N PHE A 187 16.87 -2.87 1.73
CA PHE A 187 17.10 -1.93 2.83
C PHE A 187 18.59 -1.63 3.03
N SER A 188 19.42 -2.66 3.21
CA SER A 188 20.86 -2.48 3.45
C SER A 188 21.56 -1.81 2.26
N THR A 189 21.14 -2.16 1.04
CA THR A 189 21.64 -1.53 -0.21
C THR A 189 21.26 -0.06 -0.27
N ALA A 190 20.01 0.29 0.03
CA ALA A 190 19.55 1.67 0.05
C ALA A 190 20.27 2.50 1.12
N MET A 191 20.48 1.96 2.32
CA MET A 191 21.29 2.57 3.38
C MET A 191 22.71 2.88 2.88
N SER A 192 23.37 1.91 2.24
CA SER A 192 24.71 2.10 1.67
C SER A 192 24.74 3.18 0.59
N ASN A 193 23.71 3.26 -0.26
CA ASN A 193 23.60 4.30 -1.30
C ASN A 193 23.48 5.73 -0.73
N PHE A 194 22.97 5.88 0.49
CA PHE A 194 22.95 7.15 1.23
C PHE A 194 24.21 7.38 2.08
N GLY A 195 25.21 6.49 2.00
CA GLY A 195 26.48 6.60 2.71
C GLY A 195 26.49 5.96 4.11
N TYR A 196 25.43 5.25 4.51
CA TYR A 196 25.39 4.45 5.73
C TYR A 196 25.98 3.07 5.45
N VAL A 197 27.31 2.95 5.59
CA VAL A 197 28.04 1.71 5.33
C VAL A 197 28.00 0.74 6.52
N ASP A 198 28.35 -0.52 6.26
CA ASP A 198 28.39 -1.63 7.24
C ASP A 198 27.03 -2.03 7.86
N ILE A 199 25.91 -1.48 7.38
CA ILE A 199 24.55 -1.90 7.77
C ILE A 199 24.23 -3.25 7.10
N GLN A 200 23.80 -4.22 7.90
CA GLN A 200 23.43 -5.56 7.45
C GLN A 200 21.92 -5.68 7.21
N PRO A 201 21.47 -6.60 6.33
CA PRO A 201 20.05 -6.87 6.13
C PRO A 201 19.28 -7.20 7.42
N SER A 202 19.91 -7.91 8.37
CA SER A 202 19.27 -8.32 9.63
C SER A 202 19.01 -7.16 10.60
N ASP A 203 19.72 -6.03 10.46
CA ASP A 203 19.69 -4.94 11.43
C ASP A 203 18.29 -4.32 11.55
N ILE A 204 17.55 -4.21 10.44
CA ILE A 204 16.17 -3.68 10.46
C ILE A 204 15.23 -4.56 11.31
N VAL A 205 15.40 -5.88 11.27
CA VAL A 205 14.58 -6.83 12.03
C VAL A 205 14.99 -6.82 13.50
N GLU A 206 16.29 -6.87 13.81
CA GLU A 206 16.79 -6.84 15.18
C GLU A 206 16.43 -5.54 15.90
N THR A 207 16.58 -4.42 15.22
CA THR A 207 16.21 -3.12 15.79
C THR A 207 14.70 -2.96 15.85
N GLY A 208 13.94 -3.49 14.89
CA GLY A 208 12.49 -3.60 14.99
C GLY A 208 12.02 -4.38 16.24
N LYS A 209 12.65 -5.53 16.54
CA LYS A 209 12.39 -6.31 17.77
C LYS A 209 12.67 -5.49 19.04
N LYS A 210 13.81 -4.79 19.08
CA LYS A 210 14.17 -3.92 20.22
C LYS A 210 13.18 -2.78 20.42
N ILE A 211 12.75 -2.14 19.33
CA ILE A 211 11.76 -1.05 19.37
C ILE A 211 10.42 -1.58 19.86
N ARG A 212 9.93 -2.69 19.29
CA ARG A 212 8.63 -3.28 19.68
C ARG A 212 8.60 -3.67 21.16
N ALA A 213 9.69 -4.23 21.69
CA ALA A 213 9.81 -4.56 23.13
C ALA A 213 9.82 -3.32 24.06
N GLN A 214 10.07 -2.12 23.53
CA GLN A 214 10.07 -0.86 24.30
C GLN A 214 8.73 -0.13 24.22
N ILE A 215 7.83 -0.53 23.32
CA ILE A 215 6.48 0.02 23.23
C ILE A 215 5.66 -0.61 24.36
N SER A 216 5.49 0.11 25.47
CA SER A 216 4.57 -0.29 26.53
C SER A 216 3.17 0.22 26.20
N PRO A 217 2.08 -0.55 26.44
CA PRO A 217 0.70 -0.07 26.26
C PRO A 217 0.40 1.22 27.04
N LYS A 218 1.15 1.47 28.13
CA LYS A 218 1.01 2.68 28.97
C LYS A 218 1.62 3.94 28.35
N ASP A 219 2.44 3.82 27.32
CA ASP A 219 3.11 4.96 26.68
C ASP A 219 2.24 5.63 25.60
N VAL A 220 1.18 4.95 25.12
CA VAL A 220 0.30 5.41 24.03
C VAL A 220 -0.50 6.68 24.41
N ASP A 221 -0.83 6.86 25.70
CA ASP A 221 -1.56 8.03 26.20
C ASP A 221 -0.67 9.20 26.65
N SER A 222 0.66 9.02 26.67
CA SER A 222 1.58 10.06 27.13
C SER A 222 2.03 10.99 25.99
N SER A 223 1.21 12.00 25.70
CA SER A 223 1.51 13.08 24.74
C SER A 223 2.73 13.97 25.10
N SER A 224 3.50 13.62 26.13
CA SER A 224 4.63 14.40 26.64
C SER A 224 5.99 13.93 26.16
N ASP A 225 6.10 12.80 25.44
CA ASP A 225 7.39 12.34 24.93
C ASP A 225 7.77 13.08 23.65
N SER A 226 8.88 13.83 23.72
CA SER A 226 9.31 14.83 22.71
C SER A 226 9.87 14.25 21.40
N ASP A 227 9.79 12.92 21.22
CA ASP A 227 10.26 12.25 20.02
C ASP A 227 9.09 12.01 19.04
N PRO A 228 8.89 12.87 18.03
CA PRO A 228 7.77 12.77 17.10
C PRO A 228 7.79 11.51 16.24
N LEU A 229 8.84 10.68 16.35
CA LEU A 229 9.06 9.47 15.55
C LEU A 229 9.20 8.21 16.41
N LYS A 230 8.97 8.28 17.73
CA LYS A 230 8.70 7.09 18.53
C LYS A 230 7.40 6.49 17.99
N PRO A 231 7.39 5.21 17.57
CA PRO A 231 6.18 4.58 17.05
C PRO A 231 5.09 4.67 18.13
N LYS A 232 3.93 5.17 17.72
CA LYS A 232 2.77 5.35 18.60
C LYS A 232 1.94 4.08 18.68
N THR A 233 2.10 3.20 17.69
CA THR A 233 1.41 1.93 17.59
C THR A 233 2.41 0.81 17.32
N VAL A 234 1.95 -0.44 17.40
CA VAL A 234 2.73 -1.63 17.04
C VAL A 234 2.69 -1.97 15.54
N ASN A 235 2.21 -1.03 14.70
CA ASN A 235 2.11 -1.18 13.23
C ASN A 235 3.48 -1.50 12.60
N HIS A 236 3.54 -2.45 11.64
CA HIS A 236 4.81 -2.92 11.06
C HIS A 236 5.53 -1.81 10.29
N LYS A 237 4.82 -0.98 9.54
CA LYS A 237 5.37 0.19 8.83
C LYS A 237 6.00 1.19 9.78
N GLU A 238 5.31 1.57 10.86
CA GLU A 238 5.86 2.50 11.85
C GLU A 238 7.13 1.93 12.50
N ILE A 239 7.10 0.65 12.88
CA ILE A 239 8.26 -0.02 13.48
C ILE A 239 9.42 -0.10 12.49
N ARG A 240 9.18 -0.42 11.21
CA ARG A 240 10.22 -0.48 10.18
C ARG A 240 10.84 0.89 9.93
N MET A 241 10.02 1.94 9.79
CA MET A 241 10.52 3.31 9.64
C MET A 241 11.33 3.77 10.86
N ALA A 242 10.87 3.46 12.07
CA ALA A 242 11.59 3.73 13.31
C ALA A 242 12.91 2.95 13.38
N ALA A 243 12.94 1.69 12.95
CA ALA A 243 14.14 0.87 12.89
C ALA A 243 15.17 1.45 11.90
N ILE A 244 14.75 1.78 10.69
CA ILE A 244 15.61 2.45 9.67
C ILE A 244 16.22 3.72 10.25
N ARG A 245 15.40 4.58 10.86
CA ARG A 245 15.88 5.81 11.49
C ARG A 245 16.90 5.52 12.58
N LYS A 246 16.60 4.55 13.45
CA LYS A 246 17.46 4.20 14.57
C LYS A 246 18.83 3.70 14.10
N GLU A 247 18.88 2.93 13.03
CA GLU A 247 20.15 2.51 12.40
C GLU A 247 20.95 3.70 11.87
N MET A 248 20.28 4.64 11.17
CA MET A 248 20.93 5.87 10.71
C MET A 248 21.49 6.70 11.88
N GLU A 249 20.72 6.85 12.96
CA GLU A 249 21.15 7.58 14.17
C GLU A 249 22.35 6.92 14.84
N GLN A 250 22.34 5.58 14.98
CA GLN A 250 23.47 4.84 15.55
C GLN A 250 24.73 4.98 14.71
N PHE A 251 24.62 4.89 13.39
CA PHE A 251 25.74 5.10 12.47
C PHE A 251 26.34 6.50 12.61
N ILE A 252 25.48 7.52 12.60
CA ILE A 252 25.90 8.93 12.73
C ILE A 252 26.55 9.18 14.09
N LEU A 253 25.97 8.65 15.17
CA LEU A 253 26.52 8.75 16.53
C LEU A 253 27.91 8.13 16.61
N LYS A 254 28.06 6.88 16.17
CA LYS A 254 29.34 6.15 16.17
C LYS A 254 30.40 6.91 15.36
N THR A 255 30.02 7.43 14.20
CA THR A 255 30.91 8.24 13.35
C THR A 255 31.34 9.52 14.05
N LYS A 256 30.39 10.24 14.66
CA LYS A 256 30.67 11.49 15.37
C LYS A 256 31.59 11.29 16.56
N LEU A 257 31.34 10.25 17.37
CA LEU A 257 32.15 9.93 18.53
C LEU A 257 33.58 9.56 18.13
N LYS A 258 33.75 8.75 17.07
CA LYS A 258 35.09 8.43 16.53
C LYS A 258 35.82 9.68 16.05
N GLN A 259 35.15 10.59 15.35
CA GLN A 259 35.75 11.86 14.91
C GLN A 259 36.17 12.72 16.10
N THR A 260 35.28 12.91 17.08
CA THR A 260 35.59 13.70 18.29
C THR A 260 36.71 13.08 19.13
N ALA A 261 36.77 11.75 19.21
CA ALA A 261 37.84 11.01 19.86
C ALA A 261 39.20 11.25 19.19
N ALA A 262 39.23 11.18 17.87
CA ALA A 262 40.42 11.49 17.09
C ALA A 262 40.86 12.95 17.26
N ASP A 263 39.92 13.91 17.19
CA ASP A 263 40.21 15.33 17.34
C ASP A 263 40.80 15.68 18.72
N TRP A 264 40.39 14.95 19.76
CA TRP A 264 40.81 15.17 21.15
C TRP A 264 41.94 14.25 21.59
N ALA A 265 42.44 13.38 20.68
CA ALA A 265 43.44 12.36 20.97
C ALA A 265 43.08 11.50 22.22
N THR A 266 41.82 11.08 22.32
CA THR A 266 41.30 10.23 23.40
C THR A 266 40.55 9.03 22.82
N GLU A 267 40.32 8.00 23.63
CA GLU A 267 39.48 6.85 23.24
C GLU A 267 37.99 7.18 23.34
N VAL A 268 37.15 6.54 22.51
CA VAL A 268 35.70 6.79 22.50
C VAL A 268 35.06 6.45 23.86
N GLU A 269 35.54 5.39 24.50
CA GLU A 269 35.09 4.92 25.81
C GLU A 269 35.46 5.88 26.95
N SER A 270 36.45 6.75 26.72
CA SER A 270 36.89 7.77 27.69
C SER A 270 36.13 9.09 27.56
N MET A 271 35.13 9.17 26.68
CA MET A 271 34.34 10.39 26.48
C MET A 271 33.46 10.71 27.68
N SER A 272 33.47 11.99 28.07
CA SER A 272 32.59 12.47 29.14
C SER A 272 31.11 12.45 28.74
N SER A 273 30.23 12.30 29.73
CA SER A 273 28.78 12.26 29.50
C SER A 273 28.21 13.48 28.77
N PRO A 274 28.67 14.73 29.00
CA PRO A 274 28.21 15.88 28.22
C PRO A 274 28.50 15.75 26.70
N VAL A 275 29.65 15.18 26.34
CA VAL A 275 30.04 14.97 24.94
C VAL A 275 29.16 13.88 24.31
N LEU A 276 28.97 12.76 25.01
CA LEU A 276 28.09 11.67 24.57
C LEU A 276 26.65 12.18 24.31
N LYS A 277 26.07 12.91 25.27
CA LYS A 277 24.72 13.49 25.13
C LYS A 277 24.62 14.50 23.98
N SER A 278 25.69 15.30 23.77
CA SER A 278 25.73 16.24 22.66
C SER A 278 25.78 15.54 21.30
N ALA A 279 26.57 14.46 21.18
CA ALA A 279 26.66 13.65 19.97
C ALA A 279 25.34 12.89 19.69
N GLU A 280 24.68 12.35 20.72
CA GLU A 280 23.37 11.72 20.60
C GLU A 280 22.31 12.70 20.08
N LYS A 281 22.26 13.91 20.68
CA LYS A 281 21.35 14.96 20.23
C LYS A 281 21.62 15.34 18.77
N TRP A 282 22.90 15.49 18.41
CA TRP A 282 23.30 15.80 17.04
C TRP A 282 22.87 14.70 16.05
N ALA A 283 23.09 13.43 16.38
CA ALA A 283 22.69 12.30 15.55
C ALA A 283 21.19 12.29 15.27
N ARG A 284 20.36 12.46 16.32
CA ARG A 284 18.89 12.56 16.18
C ARG A 284 18.46 13.71 15.27
N THR A 285 19.07 14.88 15.39
CA THR A 285 18.71 16.04 14.55
C THR A 285 19.21 15.96 13.12
N THR A 286 20.20 15.11 12.84
CA THR A 286 20.84 15.02 11.52
C THR A 286 20.07 14.09 10.58
N VAL A 287 19.40 13.06 11.10
CA VAL A 287 18.62 12.13 10.27
C VAL A 287 17.35 12.80 9.74
N HIS A 288 17.30 13.00 8.42
CA HIS A 288 16.17 13.63 7.75
C HIS A 288 15.08 12.61 7.39
N SER A 289 13.82 12.91 7.70
CA SER A 289 12.69 11.99 7.51
C SER A 289 12.49 11.55 6.05
N SER A 290 12.82 12.40 5.07
CA SER A 290 12.72 12.02 3.66
C SER A 290 13.71 10.93 3.26
N VAL A 291 14.86 10.82 3.93
CA VAL A 291 15.86 9.77 3.66
C VAL A 291 15.38 8.45 4.26
N VAL A 292 14.83 8.49 5.47
CA VAL A 292 14.16 7.33 6.10
C VAL A 292 13.04 6.82 5.21
N GLN A 293 12.18 7.72 4.72
CA GLN A 293 11.09 7.35 3.79
C GLN A 293 11.62 6.76 2.48
N ALA A 294 12.69 7.32 1.91
CA ALA A 294 13.26 6.79 0.67
C ALA A 294 13.83 5.38 0.83
N VAL A 295 14.49 5.10 1.96
CA VAL A 295 14.97 3.74 2.30
C VAL A 295 13.81 2.79 2.55
N TYR A 296 12.77 3.23 3.27
CA TYR A 296 11.55 2.43 3.47
C TYR A 296 10.87 2.09 2.14
N ASN A 297 10.70 3.08 1.25
CA ASN A 297 10.09 2.84 -0.06
C ASN A 297 10.90 1.83 -0.90
N ALA A 298 12.24 1.85 -0.80
CA ALA A 298 13.07 0.86 -1.49
C ALA A 298 12.84 -0.55 -0.94
N TRP A 299 12.73 -0.69 0.39
CA TRP A 299 12.39 -1.95 1.04
C TRP A 299 10.98 -2.43 0.66
N GLU A 300 9.99 -1.53 0.69
CA GLU A 300 8.58 -1.84 0.40
C GLU A 300 8.40 -2.27 -1.06
N MET A 301 8.94 -1.52 -2.03
CA MET A 301 8.87 -1.92 -3.43
C MET A 301 9.55 -3.26 -3.69
N GLU A 302 10.71 -3.50 -3.07
CA GLU A 302 11.39 -4.79 -3.24
C GLU A 302 10.58 -5.93 -2.65
N ARG A 303 9.89 -5.72 -1.53
CA ARG A 303 8.97 -6.70 -0.97
C ARG A 303 7.89 -7.11 -1.97
N HIS A 304 7.25 -6.15 -2.67
CA HIS A 304 6.25 -6.48 -3.70
C HIS A 304 6.88 -7.22 -4.88
N HIS A 305 8.05 -6.81 -5.36
CA HIS A 305 8.73 -7.51 -6.45
C HIS A 305 9.19 -8.93 -6.05
N ALA A 306 9.65 -9.11 -4.82
CA ALA A 306 10.06 -10.41 -4.31
C ALA A 306 8.85 -11.34 -4.16
N ALA A 307 7.72 -10.82 -3.68
CA ALA A 307 6.46 -11.56 -3.64
C ALA A 307 6.05 -12.07 -5.04
N GLU A 308 6.20 -11.25 -6.10
CA GLU A 308 5.94 -11.72 -7.47
C GLU A 308 6.87 -12.88 -7.89
N ARG A 309 8.16 -12.80 -7.54
CA ARG A 309 9.15 -13.83 -7.89
C ARG A 309 8.91 -15.14 -7.15
N HIS A 310 8.37 -15.06 -5.93
CA HIS A 310 8.18 -16.18 -5.02
C HIS A 310 6.73 -16.67 -4.95
N LEU A 311 5.86 -16.25 -5.86
CA LEU A 311 4.50 -16.80 -5.97
C LEU A 311 4.55 -18.33 -5.98
N PHE A 312 3.66 -18.93 -5.19
CA PHE A 312 3.50 -20.37 -5.23
C PHE A 312 3.12 -20.81 -6.66
N PRO A 313 3.69 -21.93 -7.16
CA PRO A 313 3.54 -22.32 -8.57
C PRO A 313 2.09 -22.37 -9.06
N GLU A 314 1.16 -22.74 -8.16
CA GLU A 314 -0.26 -22.93 -8.46
C GLU A 314 -1.10 -21.66 -8.27
N ALA A 315 -0.58 -20.59 -7.65
CA ALA A 315 -1.38 -19.44 -7.21
C ALA A 315 -2.13 -18.76 -8.37
N ILE A 316 -1.41 -18.41 -9.45
CA ILE A 316 -2.00 -17.75 -10.63
C ILE A 316 -3.02 -18.65 -11.32
N THR A 317 -2.68 -19.94 -11.50
CA THR A 317 -3.56 -20.90 -12.18
C THR A 317 -4.84 -21.16 -11.40
N THR A 318 -4.74 -21.28 -10.07
CA THR A 318 -5.89 -21.43 -9.17
C THR A 318 -6.82 -20.23 -9.23
N ILE A 319 -6.29 -19.01 -9.11
CA ILE A 319 -7.11 -17.79 -9.13
C ILE A 319 -7.84 -17.64 -10.47
N LYS A 320 -7.13 -17.87 -11.59
CA LYS A 320 -7.76 -17.87 -12.92
C LYS A 320 -8.86 -18.92 -13.03
N ARG A 321 -8.64 -20.11 -12.49
CA ARG A 321 -9.66 -21.17 -12.49
C ARG A 321 -10.91 -20.75 -11.73
N ILE A 322 -10.76 -20.08 -10.59
CA ILE A 322 -11.88 -19.52 -9.83
C ILE A 322 -12.65 -18.48 -10.65
N GLN A 323 -11.95 -17.60 -11.39
CA GLN A 323 -12.60 -16.63 -12.28
C GLN A 323 -13.36 -17.30 -13.44
N GLU A 324 -12.81 -18.40 -14.00
CA GLU A 324 -13.47 -19.19 -15.04
C GLU A 324 -14.73 -19.89 -14.52
N ASP A 325 -14.64 -20.53 -13.36
CA ASP A 325 -15.74 -21.27 -12.74
C ASP A 325 -16.82 -20.31 -12.15
N HIS A 326 -16.43 -19.08 -11.81
CA HIS A 326 -17.30 -18.04 -11.25
C HIS A 326 -17.10 -16.68 -11.94
N PRO A 327 -17.67 -16.45 -13.15
CA PRO A 327 -17.36 -15.31 -14.02
C PRO A 327 -17.80 -13.91 -13.49
N ASN A 328 -18.44 -13.84 -12.33
CA ASN A 328 -18.84 -12.59 -11.67
C ASN A 328 -18.28 -12.49 -10.25
N VAL A 329 -17.32 -13.34 -9.88
CA VAL A 329 -16.68 -13.27 -8.58
C VAL A 329 -15.82 -12.01 -8.50
N ILE A 330 -15.91 -11.34 -7.35
CA ILE A 330 -15.01 -10.25 -7.00
C ILE A 330 -13.86 -10.83 -6.19
N ILE A 331 -12.64 -10.45 -6.52
CA ILE A 331 -11.43 -10.96 -5.88
C ILE A 331 -10.74 -9.81 -5.15
N GLY A 332 -10.62 -9.93 -3.83
CA GLY A 332 -9.96 -8.95 -2.97
C GLY A 332 -8.76 -9.51 -2.23
N ALA A 333 -7.90 -8.63 -1.73
CA ALA A 333 -6.91 -8.97 -0.73
C ALA A 333 -7.22 -8.26 0.60
N VAL A 334 -6.96 -8.95 1.71
CA VAL A 334 -7.03 -8.42 3.07
C VAL A 334 -5.71 -8.76 3.75
N THR A 335 -4.95 -7.75 4.16
CA THR A 335 -3.60 -7.97 4.73
C THR A 335 -3.40 -7.18 6.01
N ASP A 336 -2.62 -7.73 6.94
CA ASP A 336 -2.20 -7.04 8.18
C ASP A 336 -0.96 -6.16 8.00
N GLY A 337 -0.21 -6.35 6.92
CA GLY A 337 0.97 -5.58 6.55
C GLY A 337 0.85 -4.82 5.22
N SER A 338 1.99 -4.39 4.69
CA SER A 338 2.11 -3.56 3.48
C SER A 338 1.95 -4.33 2.16
N ALA A 339 1.50 -5.59 2.21
CA ALA A 339 1.28 -6.39 0.99
C ALA A 339 0.13 -5.80 0.17
N ASN A 340 0.34 -5.70 -1.14
CA ASN A 340 -0.65 -5.13 -2.02
C ASN A 340 -0.52 -5.78 -3.41
N PRO A 341 -1.51 -6.60 -3.83
CA PRO A 341 -1.45 -7.26 -5.13
C PRO A 341 -1.57 -6.24 -6.27
N MET A 342 -2.10 -5.04 -6.01
CA MET A 342 -2.22 -3.96 -7.00
C MET A 342 -0.86 -3.35 -7.38
N LEU A 343 0.19 -3.62 -6.59
CA LEU A 343 1.57 -3.24 -6.91
C LEU A 343 2.36 -4.38 -7.56
N MET A 344 1.75 -5.56 -7.70
CA MET A 344 2.30 -6.73 -8.37
C MET A 344 1.85 -6.78 -9.84
N VAL A 345 2.34 -5.80 -10.61
CA VAL A 345 1.91 -5.47 -11.97
C VAL A 345 2.02 -6.63 -12.96
N PHE A 346 2.99 -7.53 -12.78
CA PHE A 346 3.26 -8.59 -13.75
C PHE A 346 2.58 -9.93 -13.43
N SER A 347 1.95 -10.04 -12.25
CA SER A 347 1.36 -11.29 -11.78
C SER A 347 -0.04 -11.14 -11.17
N LEU A 348 -0.17 -10.62 -9.95
CA LEU A 348 -1.44 -10.60 -9.21
C LEU A 348 -2.34 -9.40 -9.55
N MET A 349 -1.78 -8.24 -9.91
CA MET A 349 -2.58 -7.03 -10.19
C MET A 349 -3.74 -7.27 -11.18
N PRO A 350 -3.58 -8.04 -12.28
CA PRO A 350 -4.69 -8.30 -13.21
C PRO A 350 -5.78 -9.24 -12.68
N LEU A 351 -5.54 -9.89 -11.54
CA LEU A 351 -6.43 -10.92 -10.98
C LEU A 351 -7.21 -10.43 -9.75
N PHE A 352 -6.85 -9.27 -9.20
CA PHE A 352 -7.47 -8.68 -8.01
C PHE A 352 -8.20 -7.39 -8.36
N ASP A 353 -9.40 -7.23 -7.81
CA ASP A 353 -10.23 -6.05 -7.98
C ASP A 353 -9.92 -4.97 -6.92
N PHE A 354 -9.51 -5.40 -5.72
CA PHE A 354 -9.14 -4.49 -4.63
C PHE A 354 -8.17 -5.10 -3.62
N SER A 355 -7.62 -4.23 -2.78
CA SER A 355 -6.83 -4.59 -1.60
C SER A 355 -7.27 -3.72 -0.43
N VAL A 356 -7.38 -4.32 0.75
CA VAL A 356 -7.54 -3.63 2.02
C VAL A 356 -6.36 -4.00 2.90
N SER A 357 -5.68 -3.01 3.46
CA SER A 357 -4.53 -3.23 4.35
C SER A 357 -4.76 -2.53 5.68
N TRP A 358 -4.38 -3.21 6.75
CA TRP A 358 -4.37 -2.67 8.11
C TRP A 358 -3.46 -1.45 8.23
N GLU A 359 -2.46 -1.29 7.36
CA GLU A 359 -1.50 -0.18 7.43
C GLU A 359 -1.91 1.06 6.63
N ASP A 360 -2.72 0.88 5.57
CA ASP A 360 -3.06 1.96 4.63
C ASP A 360 -4.44 2.58 4.90
N ASP A 361 -5.37 1.84 5.50
CA ASP A 361 -6.75 2.32 5.74
C ASP A 361 -6.99 2.82 7.19
N VAL A 362 -5.95 2.89 8.03
CA VAL A 362 -6.03 3.37 9.44
C VAL A 362 -6.65 4.76 9.55
N ASP A 363 -6.27 5.69 8.67
CA ASP A 363 -6.77 7.07 8.71
C ASP A 363 -8.28 7.17 8.42
N LYS A 364 -8.85 6.21 7.67
CA LYS A 364 -10.30 6.12 7.45
C LYS A 364 -11.00 5.50 8.66
N VAL A 365 -10.35 4.57 9.35
CA VAL A 365 -10.88 3.86 10.53
C VAL A 365 -10.76 4.71 11.81
N LEU A 366 -9.78 5.60 11.92
CA LEU A 366 -9.71 6.59 13.01
C LEU A 366 -10.90 7.56 13.00
N GLN A 367 -11.58 7.73 11.88
CA GLN A 367 -12.88 8.43 11.82
C GLN A 367 -14.05 7.55 12.30
N MET A 368 -13.86 6.24 12.39
CA MET A 368 -14.81 5.23 12.85
C MET A 368 -14.46 4.72 14.27
N GLU A 369 -14.08 5.61 15.20
CA GLU A 369 -14.04 5.45 16.68
C GLU A 369 -13.62 4.11 17.35
N GLN A 370 -12.97 3.15 16.67
CA GLN A 370 -12.69 1.82 17.22
C GLN A 370 -11.32 1.29 16.80
N PHE A 371 -10.25 2.00 17.15
CA PHE A 371 -8.91 1.38 17.13
C PHE A 371 -8.57 0.83 18.51
N GLN A 372 -8.58 -0.48 18.65
CA GLN A 372 -7.92 -1.20 19.75
C GLN A 372 -6.92 -2.18 19.15
N GLU A 373 -5.77 -2.29 19.80
CA GLU A 373 -4.61 -3.07 19.39
C GLU A 373 -4.90 -4.58 19.39
N LEU A 374 -4.53 -5.30 18.31
CA LEU A 374 -4.66 -6.77 18.19
C LEU A 374 -4.14 -7.57 19.38
N SER A 375 -3.03 -7.13 19.97
CA SER A 375 -2.42 -7.77 21.13
C SER A 375 -3.06 -7.41 22.47
N ALA A 376 -3.89 -6.36 22.51
CA ALA A 376 -4.58 -5.90 23.70
C ALA A 376 -6.06 -6.35 23.74
N VAL A 377 -6.53 -7.00 22.69
CA VAL A 377 -7.96 -7.26 22.50
C VAL A 377 -8.25 -8.75 22.74
N ASP A 378 -8.91 -9.01 23.88
CA ASP A 378 -9.52 -10.31 24.20
C ASP A 378 -10.90 -10.49 23.50
N GLU A 379 -11.40 -9.49 22.76
CA GLU A 379 -12.77 -9.41 22.22
C GLU A 379 -12.82 -9.39 20.67
N SER A 380 -13.76 -10.12 20.07
CA SER A 380 -13.84 -10.33 18.60
C SER A 380 -13.95 -9.07 17.74
N ASP A 381 -14.38 -7.94 18.31
CA ASP A 381 -14.88 -6.80 17.55
C ASP A 381 -13.76 -5.97 16.87
N ALA A 382 -12.55 -5.91 17.45
CA ALA A 382 -11.42 -5.17 16.86
C ALA A 382 -10.71 -5.93 15.72
N LEU A 383 -10.89 -7.25 15.60
CA LEU A 383 -10.40 -8.05 14.47
C LEU A 383 -11.30 -7.91 13.23
N SER A 384 -12.59 -7.68 13.47
CA SER A 384 -13.63 -7.73 12.43
C SER A 384 -13.64 -6.53 11.48
N TRP A 385 -13.05 -5.38 11.83
CA TRP A 385 -13.26 -4.15 11.07
C TRP A 385 -12.69 -4.23 9.65
N ILE A 386 -11.50 -4.84 9.48
CA ILE A 386 -10.84 -4.92 8.17
C ILE A 386 -11.63 -5.84 7.23
N TYR A 387 -12.19 -6.91 7.79
CA TYR A 387 -13.09 -7.83 7.11
C TYR A 387 -14.44 -7.19 6.77
N ARG A 388 -15.00 -6.38 7.67
CA ARG A 388 -16.20 -5.56 7.37
C ARG A 388 -15.93 -4.62 6.20
N LEU A 389 -14.79 -3.92 6.20
CA LEU A 389 -14.39 -3.05 5.10
C LEU A 389 -14.23 -3.83 3.78
N ALA A 390 -13.61 -5.01 3.82
CA ALA A 390 -13.48 -5.87 2.64
C ALA A 390 -14.84 -6.32 2.08
N ALA A 391 -15.78 -6.71 2.95
CA ALA A 391 -17.13 -7.07 2.57
C ALA A 391 -17.89 -5.87 1.96
N GLU A 392 -17.74 -4.66 2.52
CA GLU A 392 -18.31 -3.43 1.98
C GLU A 392 -17.76 -3.14 0.57
N ARG A 393 -16.44 -3.21 0.37
CA ARG A 393 -15.82 -3.02 -0.95
C ARG A 393 -16.31 -4.04 -1.97
N GLY A 394 -16.44 -5.31 -1.57
CA GLY A 394 -17.00 -6.34 -2.43
C GLY A 394 -18.45 -6.04 -2.82
N ARG A 395 -19.29 -5.60 -1.89
CA ARG A 395 -20.68 -5.22 -2.19
C ARG A 395 -20.77 -4.01 -3.11
N GLU A 396 -19.98 -2.96 -2.87
CA GLU A 396 -19.91 -1.77 -3.71
C GLU A 396 -19.57 -2.14 -5.17
N MET A 397 -18.56 -2.98 -5.37
CA MET A 397 -18.16 -3.41 -6.71
C MET A 397 -19.18 -4.34 -7.38
N SER A 398 -19.87 -5.18 -6.60
CA SER A 398 -20.97 -5.99 -7.12
C SER A 398 -22.10 -5.09 -7.65
N GLN A 399 -22.50 -4.09 -6.86
CA GLN A 399 -23.56 -3.14 -7.25
C GLN A 399 -23.18 -2.36 -8.50
N LEU A 400 -21.93 -1.89 -8.60
CA LEU A 400 -21.44 -1.19 -9.78
C LEU A 400 -21.46 -2.08 -11.03
N THR A 401 -21.10 -3.35 -10.89
CA THR A 401 -21.13 -4.32 -12.00
C THR A 401 -22.55 -4.57 -12.49
N ASP A 402 -23.51 -4.72 -11.56
CA ASP A 402 -24.92 -4.90 -11.90
C ASP A 402 -25.52 -3.65 -12.56
N GLU A 403 -25.13 -2.45 -12.12
CA GLU A 403 -25.54 -1.20 -12.76
C GLU A 403 -25.00 -1.05 -14.19
N ILE A 404 -23.74 -1.44 -14.42
CA ILE A 404 -23.13 -1.41 -15.76
C ILE A 404 -23.85 -2.38 -16.70
N LYS A 405 -24.13 -3.60 -16.22
CA LYS A 405 -24.91 -4.59 -16.98
C LYS A 405 -26.29 -4.05 -17.34
N LYS A 406 -27.05 -3.53 -16.36
CA LYS A 406 -28.38 -2.92 -16.58
C LYS A 406 -28.36 -1.76 -17.58
N LYS A 407 -27.30 -0.93 -17.57
CA LYS A 407 -27.14 0.17 -18.55
C LYS A 407 -26.77 -0.33 -19.94
N SER A 408 -26.03 -1.43 -20.04
CA SER A 408 -25.66 -2.04 -21.32
C SER A 408 -26.78 -2.86 -21.97
N SER A 409 -27.73 -3.36 -21.19
CA SER A 409 -28.82 -4.24 -21.62
C SER A 409 -30.17 -3.52 -21.75
N SER A 410 -30.20 -2.29 -22.27
CA SER A 410 -31.40 -1.45 -22.40
C SER A 410 -32.49 -1.98 -23.36
N SER A 411 -32.59 -3.29 -23.59
CA SER A 411 -33.54 -3.91 -24.51
C SER A 411 -34.02 -5.32 -24.13
N ASP A 412 -33.90 -5.75 -22.88
CA ASP A 412 -34.56 -7.00 -22.45
C ASP A 412 -35.15 -6.87 -21.04
N GLU A 413 -36.49 -6.71 -20.99
CA GLU A 413 -37.29 -6.74 -19.76
C GLU A 413 -37.57 -8.19 -19.30
N SER A 414 -36.62 -9.11 -19.45
CA SER A 414 -36.69 -10.41 -18.77
C SER A 414 -36.07 -10.29 -17.38
N LEU A 415 -36.82 -9.69 -16.46
CA LEU A 415 -36.67 -9.90 -15.02
C LEU A 415 -36.94 -11.39 -14.74
N SER A 416 -35.92 -12.23 -14.73
CA SER A 416 -36.11 -13.64 -14.40
C SER A 416 -34.84 -14.30 -13.87
N GLU A 417 -34.94 -14.76 -12.61
CA GLU A 417 -34.11 -15.77 -11.92
C GLU A 417 -32.85 -15.36 -11.13
N GLU A 418 -32.27 -14.15 -11.28
CA GLU A 418 -31.07 -13.77 -10.48
C GLU A 418 -31.38 -13.32 -9.03
N ASP A 419 -32.60 -12.88 -8.71
CA ASP A 419 -32.96 -12.36 -7.36
C ASP A 419 -33.08 -13.44 -6.26
N ASP A 420 -33.04 -14.73 -6.65
CA ASP A 420 -33.09 -15.88 -5.73
C ASP A 420 -31.71 -16.51 -5.48
N VAL A 421 -30.63 -15.83 -5.88
CA VAL A 421 -29.26 -16.28 -5.64
C VAL A 421 -28.69 -15.67 -4.37
N GLU A 422 -28.31 -16.49 -3.41
CA GLU A 422 -27.63 -16.06 -2.19
C GLU A 422 -26.15 -15.78 -2.47
N TRP A 423 -25.72 -14.57 -2.11
CA TRP A 423 -24.34 -14.10 -2.28
C TRP A 423 -23.45 -14.67 -1.18
N CYS A 424 -22.50 -15.52 -1.55
CA CYS A 424 -21.55 -16.15 -0.62
C CYS A 424 -20.19 -15.45 -0.68
N TRP A 425 -19.59 -15.22 0.48
CA TRP A 425 -18.23 -14.72 0.63
C TRP A 425 -17.33 -15.79 1.22
N VAL A 426 -16.21 -16.04 0.57
CA VAL A 426 -15.13 -16.92 1.06
C VAL A 426 -13.89 -16.09 1.38
N HIS A 427 -13.27 -16.31 2.52
CA HIS A 427 -11.94 -15.79 2.84
C HIS A 427 -10.94 -16.93 2.95
N VAL A 428 -9.75 -16.73 2.39
CA VAL A 428 -8.67 -17.70 2.29
C VAL A 428 -7.41 -17.12 2.92
N GLY A 429 -6.85 -17.78 3.93
CA GLY A 429 -5.65 -17.30 4.62
C GLY A 429 -4.94 -18.40 5.41
N ASP A 430 -3.70 -18.16 5.82
CA ASP A 430 -2.82 -19.09 6.53
C ASP A 430 -2.89 -18.99 8.05
N ASP A 431 -3.46 -17.90 8.58
CA ASP A 431 -3.51 -17.62 10.01
C ASP A 431 -4.86 -17.97 10.64
N LEU A 432 -4.84 -18.81 11.67
CA LEU A 432 -6.06 -19.19 12.38
C LEU A 432 -6.70 -18.02 13.13
N ALA A 433 -5.91 -17.16 13.78
CA ALA A 433 -6.47 -16.09 14.60
C ALA A 433 -6.99 -14.95 13.73
N TYR A 434 -6.16 -14.48 12.81
CA TYR A 434 -6.40 -13.26 12.06
C TYR A 434 -7.24 -13.51 10.81
N ASP A 435 -6.94 -14.56 10.04
CA ASP A 435 -7.65 -14.83 8.80
C ASP A 435 -8.96 -15.55 9.07
N VAL A 436 -8.88 -16.72 9.69
CA VAL A 436 -10.07 -17.51 10.01
C VAL A 436 -10.89 -16.82 11.11
N GLY A 437 -10.25 -16.53 12.23
CA GLY A 437 -10.92 -15.97 13.40
C GLY A 437 -11.55 -14.60 13.13
N GLY A 438 -10.85 -13.75 12.38
CA GLY A 438 -11.32 -12.43 11.96
C GLY A 438 -12.45 -12.51 10.93
N ALA A 439 -12.24 -13.21 9.80
CA ALA A 439 -13.22 -13.23 8.71
C ALA A 439 -14.55 -13.91 9.10
N ALA A 440 -14.48 -15.01 9.86
CA ALA A 440 -15.69 -15.74 10.27
C ALA A 440 -16.66 -14.87 11.09
N THR A 441 -16.15 -13.91 11.88
CA THR A 441 -17.00 -12.99 12.68
C THR A 441 -17.86 -12.07 11.81
N THR A 442 -17.49 -11.92 10.53
CA THR A 442 -18.18 -11.06 9.56
C THR A 442 -19.03 -11.83 8.56
N GLY A 443 -19.18 -13.14 8.76
CA GLY A 443 -20.02 -14.02 7.95
C GLY A 443 -19.33 -14.59 6.71
N ALA A 444 -18.00 -14.44 6.58
CA ALA A 444 -17.24 -15.14 5.56
C ALA A 444 -17.20 -16.64 5.86
N LYS A 445 -17.26 -17.46 4.81
CA LYS A 445 -16.80 -18.86 4.85
C LYS A 445 -15.28 -18.87 4.83
N THR A 446 -14.63 -19.64 5.69
CA THR A 446 -13.18 -19.59 5.85
C THR A 446 -12.49 -20.84 5.29
N VAL A 447 -11.40 -20.61 4.57
CA VAL A 447 -10.50 -21.66 4.12
C VAL A 447 -9.14 -21.42 4.74
N LEU A 448 -8.74 -22.31 5.64
CA LEU A 448 -7.40 -22.28 6.22
C LEU A 448 -6.40 -22.95 5.26
N VAL A 449 -5.34 -22.21 4.96
CA VAL A 449 -4.25 -22.63 4.07
C VAL A 449 -3.10 -23.18 4.92
N GLU A 450 -3.06 -24.51 5.07
CA GLU A 450 -1.98 -25.25 5.75
C GLU A 450 -1.17 -26.01 4.71
N LEU A 451 -0.34 -25.29 3.95
CA LEU A 451 0.36 -25.86 2.81
C LEU A 451 1.36 -26.94 3.22
N ALA A 452 1.60 -27.87 2.29
CA ALA A 452 2.59 -28.92 2.48
C ALA A 452 4.00 -28.33 2.71
N PRO A 453 4.89 -29.00 3.49
CA PRO A 453 6.17 -28.42 3.92
C PRO A 453 7.07 -27.89 2.79
N GLU A 454 6.97 -28.45 1.60
CA GLU A 454 7.71 -28.02 0.39
C GLU A 454 7.42 -26.59 -0.05
N TYR A 455 6.27 -26.02 0.36
CA TYR A 455 5.93 -24.63 0.09
C TYR A 455 6.72 -23.65 0.96
N GLY A 456 7.37 -24.11 2.04
CA GLY A 456 8.16 -23.24 2.92
C GLY A 456 7.33 -22.21 3.70
N GLN A 457 6.04 -22.48 3.86
CA GLN A 457 5.12 -21.64 4.64
C GLN A 457 5.58 -21.54 6.10
N THR A 458 5.67 -20.32 6.63
CA THR A 458 6.16 -20.10 8.01
C THR A 458 5.06 -19.84 9.03
N ALA A 459 3.83 -19.56 8.60
CA ALA A 459 2.63 -19.39 9.41
C ALA A 459 2.45 -20.47 10.48
N ARG A 460 2.61 -21.74 10.06
CA ARG A 460 2.49 -22.93 10.92
C ARG A 460 3.46 -22.91 12.10
N LEU A 461 4.61 -22.26 11.99
CA LEU A 461 5.56 -22.16 13.09
C LEU A 461 4.93 -21.46 14.31
N ARG A 462 4.08 -20.44 14.07
CA ARG A 462 3.38 -19.70 15.15
C ARG A 462 2.46 -20.64 15.95
N MET A 463 1.75 -21.53 15.26
CA MET A 463 0.91 -22.58 15.86
C MET A 463 1.71 -23.62 16.65
N GLU A 464 2.95 -23.90 16.23
CA GLU A 464 3.87 -24.79 16.94
C GLU A 464 4.62 -24.10 18.09
N GLY A 465 4.32 -22.83 18.37
CA GLY A 465 5.00 -22.01 19.38
C GLY A 465 6.45 -21.69 19.03
N LYS A 466 6.77 -21.66 17.73
CA LYS A 466 8.06 -21.26 17.21
C LYS A 466 7.93 -19.93 16.48
N LYS A 467 8.91 -19.06 16.67
CA LYS A 467 8.94 -17.76 16.01
C LYS A 467 9.78 -17.83 14.73
N PRO A 468 9.24 -17.42 13.57
CA PRO A 468 10.06 -17.23 12.38
C PRO A 468 11.14 -16.17 12.62
N SER A 469 12.31 -16.32 11.99
CA SER A 469 13.45 -15.39 12.16
C SER A 469 13.08 -13.94 11.83
N TRP A 470 12.23 -13.76 10.82
CA TRP A 470 11.75 -12.47 10.31
C TRP A 470 10.70 -11.80 11.20
N SER A 471 10.03 -12.52 12.11
CA SER A 471 8.97 -11.96 12.94
C SER A 471 9.53 -10.99 13.99
N THR A 472 8.88 -9.84 14.17
CA THR A 472 9.22 -8.85 15.21
C THR A 472 8.37 -8.98 16.47
N GLU A 473 7.37 -9.84 16.47
CA GLU A 473 6.38 -10.05 17.53
C GLU A 473 7.00 -10.41 18.90
N THR A 474 6.47 -9.88 20.01
CA THR A 474 6.98 -10.24 21.35
C THR A 474 6.45 -11.60 21.81
N ASP A 475 7.05 -12.20 22.84
CA ASP A 475 6.58 -13.48 23.37
C ASP A 475 5.16 -13.38 23.97
N GLU A 476 4.81 -12.22 24.53
CA GLU A 476 3.45 -11.93 25.03
C GLU A 476 2.43 -11.88 23.88
N GLN A 477 2.77 -11.17 22.80
CA GLN A 477 1.92 -11.11 21.61
C GLN A 477 1.71 -12.51 21.01
N MET A 478 2.77 -13.32 20.93
CA MET A 478 2.71 -14.69 20.44
C MET A 478 1.81 -15.58 21.31
N ALA A 479 1.86 -15.41 22.64
CA ALA A 479 0.98 -16.14 23.56
C ALA A 479 -0.49 -15.75 23.37
N ASN A 480 -0.77 -14.45 23.16
CA ASN A 480 -2.11 -13.97 22.83
C ASN A 480 -2.57 -14.48 21.47
N HIS A 481 -1.69 -14.50 20.47
CA HIS A 481 -1.94 -15.08 19.15
C HIS A 481 -2.33 -16.54 19.25
N GLN A 482 -1.58 -17.35 20.00
CA GLN A 482 -1.93 -18.76 20.24
C GLN A 482 -3.31 -18.93 20.87
N LYS A 483 -3.65 -18.12 21.86
CA LYS A 483 -4.98 -18.13 22.49
C LYS A 483 -6.08 -17.82 21.47
N MET A 484 -5.88 -16.81 20.62
CA MET A 484 -6.82 -16.47 19.56
C MET A 484 -6.95 -17.59 18.53
N SER A 485 -5.85 -18.23 18.14
CA SER A 485 -5.86 -19.35 17.20
C SER A 485 -6.62 -20.55 17.75
N MET A 486 -6.47 -20.86 19.04
CA MET A 486 -7.27 -21.92 19.69
C MET A 486 -8.77 -21.62 19.66
N ASN A 487 -9.15 -20.35 19.83
CA ASN A 487 -10.54 -19.89 19.78
C ASN A 487 -11.13 -19.81 18.36
N ALA A 488 -10.32 -20.02 17.32
CA ALA A 488 -10.74 -19.96 15.92
C ALA A 488 -10.77 -21.33 15.23
N LEU A 489 -10.37 -22.41 15.93
CA LEU A 489 -10.31 -23.76 15.36
C LEU A 489 -11.67 -24.26 14.86
N ASP A 490 -12.76 -23.92 15.57
CA ASP A 490 -14.14 -24.29 15.22
C ASP A 490 -14.75 -23.39 14.14
N LYS A 491 -14.04 -22.33 13.75
CA LYS A 491 -14.47 -21.37 12.71
C LYS A 491 -13.93 -21.71 11.32
N VAL A 492 -13.11 -22.75 11.20
CA VAL A 492 -12.55 -23.23 9.93
C VAL A 492 -13.64 -24.00 9.16
N ASP A 493 -14.14 -23.47 8.05
CA ASP A 493 -15.11 -24.20 7.23
C ASP A 493 -14.43 -25.24 6.33
N ALA A 494 -13.21 -24.97 5.85
CA ALA A 494 -12.42 -25.92 5.09
C ALA A 494 -10.90 -25.72 5.28
N LYS A 495 -10.13 -26.76 4.95
CA LYS A 495 -8.67 -26.74 4.99
C LYS A 495 -8.09 -27.22 3.66
N ILE A 496 -7.03 -26.56 3.21
CA ILE A 496 -6.26 -27.00 2.03
C ILE A 496 -4.79 -27.15 2.35
N THR A 497 -4.15 -28.08 1.64
CA THR A 497 -2.70 -28.33 1.69
C THR A 497 -1.99 -27.95 0.40
N HIS A 498 -2.77 -27.71 -0.66
CA HIS A 498 -2.31 -27.29 -1.98
C HIS A 498 -3.30 -26.27 -2.54
N LEU A 499 -2.83 -25.21 -3.19
CA LEU A 499 -3.70 -24.17 -3.74
C LEU A 499 -4.62 -24.70 -4.86
N SER A 500 -4.22 -25.74 -5.59
CA SER A 500 -5.07 -26.41 -6.59
C SER A 500 -6.36 -27.02 -6.02
N GLN A 501 -6.44 -27.26 -4.70
CA GLN A 501 -7.64 -27.78 -4.05
C GLN A 501 -8.73 -26.71 -3.87
N LEU A 502 -8.35 -25.42 -3.93
CA LEU A 502 -9.24 -24.32 -3.59
C LEU A 502 -10.51 -24.24 -4.46
N PRO A 503 -10.49 -24.43 -5.80
CA PRO A 503 -11.71 -24.39 -6.60
C PRO A 503 -12.72 -25.49 -6.23
N GLU A 504 -12.25 -26.70 -5.90
CA GLU A 504 -13.11 -27.81 -5.47
C GLU A 504 -13.74 -27.51 -4.11
N VAL A 505 -12.92 -27.04 -3.16
CA VAL A 505 -13.37 -26.65 -1.81
C VAL A 505 -14.42 -25.54 -1.86
N ILE A 506 -14.21 -24.51 -2.69
CA ILE A 506 -15.20 -23.44 -2.89
C ILE A 506 -16.54 -24.03 -3.36
N ASN A 507 -16.50 -24.95 -4.33
CA ASN A 507 -17.72 -25.58 -4.84
C ASN A 507 -18.43 -26.44 -3.77
N GLU A 508 -17.69 -27.08 -2.87
CA GLU A 508 -18.27 -27.79 -1.72
C GLU A 508 -18.91 -26.84 -0.71
N LEU A 509 -18.25 -25.73 -0.38
CA LEU A 509 -18.79 -24.70 0.53
C LEU A 509 -20.09 -24.07 0.00
N LEU A 510 -20.22 -23.94 -1.32
CA LEU A 510 -21.45 -23.47 -1.97
C LEU A 510 -22.58 -24.51 -1.93
N LYS A 511 -22.27 -25.81 -1.85
CA LYS A 511 -23.24 -26.92 -1.75
C LYS A 511 -23.65 -27.23 -0.31
N GLY A 512 -22.75 -27.07 0.67
CA GLY A 512 -22.89 -27.53 2.06
C GLY A 512 -24.01 -26.90 2.90
N GLY A 513 -24.98 -26.21 2.31
CA GLY A 513 -26.26 -25.87 2.97
C GLY A 513 -27.37 -26.90 2.72
N ASP A 514 -27.11 -27.95 1.95
CA ASP A 514 -28.13 -28.88 1.46
C ASP A 514 -28.28 -30.17 2.27
N GLU A 515 -27.32 -30.55 3.12
CA GLU A 515 -27.27 -31.90 3.75
C GLU A 515 -27.50 -31.96 5.27
N GLU A 516 -27.68 -30.83 5.97
CA GLU A 516 -28.14 -30.81 7.37
C GLU A 516 -29.64 -30.50 7.46
N GLU A 517 -30.49 -31.49 7.19
CA GLU A 517 -31.91 -31.54 7.63
C GLU A 517 -32.34 -32.96 7.99
#